data_AF-A0A182TB11-F1
#
_entry.id   AF-A0A182TB11-F1
#
_cell.length_a   1.000
_cell.length_b   1.000
_cell.length_c   1.000
_cell.angle_alpha   90.00
_cell.angle_beta   90.00
_cell.angle_gamma   90.00
#
_symmetry.space_group_name_H-M   'P 1'
#
loop_
_entity.id
_entity.type
_entity.pdbx_description
1 polymer ?
#
loop_
_entity_poly.entity_id
_entity_poly.type
_entity_poly.pdbx_seq_one_letter_code
_entity_poly.pdbx_strand_id
1 'polypeptide(L)'
;MYDENRRITPSVAKNIIIFVGDGMGIASLSTGRIFKGQRAGRSGEEEQLSFDNFPNTGMSKTYNTDRQVPDSAGTATAMFSGIKTKYGVLGVDFTITETNLEAAKVPSFMDWAQAEGKRTGIVTTTRVTHATPAACYAHTINRNYECGAKIPVQMKNRIKDIARQMMEDAPGKNLNVVLGGGRNHFGASMPSHLKPEYQFQGAMEKTCIRTDGRNLVEEWKKRWNGTNAAYAWKTSDLRAVELDKVEHLLGLFNDDHLSYDSVRDRSPDGEPSLSEMTEAAIKVLQRPDSPGFALMVEGGRIDHAHHQNHAHLALAEVVELDKAVETALNMVDLDETLIIVTADHSHAMTFNGYPDRGNDILGFGNRPNATPYETITYANGPGFLQHRWNASLLTEESTDWATWVKLNQLNRSEVTYRHLSAFPLPDETHGGEDVAV
;
A
#
# COMPACT_ATOMS: atom_id res chain seq x y z
N MET A 1 1.93 -23.27 -6.24
CA MET A 1 3.13 -23.60 -5.43
C MET A 1 4.35 -23.56 -6.35
N TYR A 2 5.40 -22.83 -5.97
CA TYR A 2 6.65 -22.69 -6.74
C TYR A 2 7.45 -24.01 -6.73
N ASP A 3 8.07 -24.39 -7.86
CA ASP A 3 8.92 -25.59 -7.98
C ASP A 3 10.40 -25.19 -7.88
N GLU A 4 11.06 -25.59 -6.79
CA GLU A 4 12.48 -25.32 -6.53
C GLU A 4 13.42 -25.94 -7.60
N ASN A 5 12.98 -26.95 -8.35
CA ASN A 5 13.77 -27.57 -9.41
C ASN A 5 13.55 -26.93 -10.79
N ARG A 6 12.75 -25.86 -10.88
CA ARG A 6 12.47 -25.17 -12.14
C ARG A 6 13.74 -24.54 -12.70
N ARG A 7 14.21 -25.04 -13.84
CA ARG A 7 15.31 -24.41 -14.58
C ARG A 7 14.79 -23.17 -15.31
N ILE A 8 15.29 -21.99 -14.94
CA ILE A 8 15.02 -20.73 -15.65
C ILE A 8 15.60 -20.86 -17.07
N THR A 9 14.73 -21.08 -18.05
CA THR A 9 15.10 -20.98 -19.45
C THR A 9 14.89 -19.53 -19.85
N PRO A 10 15.92 -18.77 -20.30
CA PRO A 10 15.76 -17.36 -20.63
C PRO A 10 14.67 -17.17 -21.70
N SER A 11 13.56 -16.56 -21.32
CA SER A 11 12.44 -16.19 -22.20
C SER A 11 12.00 -14.76 -21.90
N VAL A 12 11.37 -14.10 -22.87
CA VAL A 12 10.78 -12.78 -22.66
C VAL A 12 9.47 -12.95 -21.92
N ALA A 13 9.30 -12.26 -20.79
CA ALA A 13 8.05 -12.29 -20.03
C ALA A 13 6.90 -11.70 -20.85
N LYS A 14 5.84 -12.49 -21.01
CA LYS A 14 4.57 -12.05 -21.60
C LYS A 14 3.79 -11.18 -20.61
N ASN A 15 3.80 -11.56 -19.33
CA ASN A 15 3.10 -10.85 -18.27
C ASN A 15 4.08 -10.32 -17.22
N ILE A 16 3.76 -9.20 -16.60
CA ILE A 16 4.49 -8.67 -15.45
C ILE A 16 3.51 -8.32 -14.32
N ILE A 17 3.83 -8.75 -13.11
CA ILE A 17 3.13 -8.37 -11.89
C ILE A 17 4.14 -7.81 -10.90
N ILE A 18 3.93 -6.57 -10.48
CA ILE A 18 4.77 -5.92 -9.46
C ILE A 18 3.91 -5.77 -8.20
N PHE A 19 4.29 -6.50 -7.15
CA PHE A 19 3.74 -6.35 -5.81
C PHE A 19 4.59 -5.35 -5.02
N VAL A 20 3.93 -4.38 -4.41
CA VAL A 20 4.55 -3.38 -3.54
C VAL A 20 3.94 -3.47 -2.15
N GLY A 21 4.76 -3.83 -1.16
CA GLY A 21 4.42 -3.60 0.25
C GLY A 21 4.90 -2.22 0.66
N ASP A 22 4.00 -1.22 0.65
CA ASP A 22 4.34 0.16 1.01
C ASP A 22 4.87 0.18 2.46
N GLY A 23 6.10 0.68 2.66
CA GLY A 23 6.78 0.64 3.96
C GLY A 23 7.24 -0.75 4.46
N MET A 24 7.15 -1.81 3.64
CA MET A 24 7.47 -3.18 4.06
C MET A 24 8.99 -3.46 4.08
N GLY A 25 9.70 -2.84 5.03
CA GLY A 25 11.13 -3.07 5.23
C GLY A 25 11.49 -4.47 5.71
N ILE A 26 12.80 -4.75 5.83
CA ILE A 26 13.33 -6.06 6.27
C ILE A 26 12.82 -6.47 7.66
N ALA A 27 12.65 -5.50 8.56
CA ALA A 27 12.09 -5.75 9.88
C ALA A 27 10.63 -6.21 9.76
N SER A 28 9.80 -5.53 8.95
CA SER A 28 8.40 -5.87 8.71
C SER A 28 8.23 -7.22 8.02
N LEU A 29 9.13 -7.57 7.09
CA LEU A 29 9.20 -8.91 6.49
C LEU A 29 9.41 -10.00 7.56
N SER A 30 10.42 -9.81 8.41
CA SER A 30 10.79 -10.80 9.42
C SER A 30 9.72 -10.98 10.49
N THR A 31 9.17 -9.88 11.01
CA THR A 31 8.12 -9.92 12.02
C THR A 31 6.79 -10.38 11.43
N GLY A 32 6.48 -10.02 10.17
CA GLY A 32 5.29 -10.48 9.45
C GLY A 32 5.29 -12.00 9.21
N ARG A 33 6.44 -12.57 8.87
CA ARG A 33 6.65 -14.03 8.78
C ARG A 33 6.36 -14.73 10.11
N ILE A 34 6.94 -14.24 11.21
CA ILE A 34 6.70 -14.80 12.54
C ILE A 34 5.22 -14.70 12.91
N PHE A 35 4.62 -13.53 12.69
CA PHE A 35 3.20 -13.29 12.93
C PHE A 35 2.30 -14.27 12.16
N LYS A 36 2.60 -14.51 10.87
CA LYS A 36 1.89 -15.49 10.03
C LYS A 36 1.91 -16.88 10.66
N GLY A 37 3.09 -17.39 11.03
CA GLY A 37 3.21 -18.73 11.59
C GLY A 37 2.54 -18.86 12.96
N GLN A 38 2.63 -17.84 13.80
CA GLN A 38 1.96 -17.79 15.10
C GLN A 38 0.43 -17.77 14.97
N ARG A 39 -0.12 -17.04 13.99
CA ARG A 39 -1.56 -17.09 13.67
C ARG A 39 -2.01 -18.45 13.16
N ALA A 40 -1.10 -19.25 12.61
CA ALA A 40 -1.35 -20.63 12.21
C ALA A 40 -1.05 -21.66 13.33
N GLY A 41 -0.81 -21.22 14.57
CA GLY A 41 -0.56 -22.10 15.72
C GLY A 41 0.83 -22.72 15.79
N ARG A 42 1.78 -22.23 14.99
CA ARG A 42 3.20 -22.62 15.00
C ARG A 42 4.03 -21.63 15.84
N SER A 43 5.33 -21.90 15.98
CA SER A 43 6.24 -20.97 16.68
C SER A 43 6.45 -19.65 15.93
N GLY A 44 6.46 -19.71 14.59
CA GLY A 44 6.51 -18.55 13.72
C GLY A 44 7.84 -18.35 13.02
N GLU A 45 8.97 -18.56 13.69
CA GLU A 45 10.29 -18.23 13.13
C GLU A 45 10.67 -19.10 11.92
N GLU A 46 10.13 -20.31 11.82
CA GLU A 46 10.29 -21.21 10.67
C GLU A 46 9.28 -21.00 9.55
N GLU A 47 8.31 -20.10 9.73
CA GLU A 47 7.31 -19.81 8.71
C GLU A 47 7.98 -19.24 7.45
N GLN A 48 7.31 -19.34 6.31
CA GLN A 48 7.72 -18.64 5.10
C GLN A 48 6.55 -17.85 4.53
N LEU A 49 6.82 -16.62 4.08
CA LEU A 49 5.96 -15.92 3.14
C LEU A 49 6.08 -16.64 1.78
N SER A 50 5.02 -16.61 0.98
CA SER A 50 4.96 -17.20 -0.36
C SER A 50 6.14 -16.76 -1.23
N PHE A 51 6.56 -15.49 -1.11
CA PHE A 51 7.68 -14.90 -1.83
C PHE A 51 9.05 -15.08 -1.17
N ASP A 52 9.15 -15.68 0.02
CA ASP A 52 10.45 -16.13 0.56
C ASP A 52 11.06 -17.26 -0.29
N ASN A 53 10.22 -17.94 -1.07
CA ASN A 53 10.64 -19.03 -1.96
C ASN A 53 11.05 -18.54 -3.36
N PHE A 54 11.09 -17.22 -3.60
CA PHE A 54 11.52 -16.70 -4.89
C PHE A 54 13.03 -16.97 -5.09
N PRO A 55 13.45 -17.39 -6.30
CA PRO A 55 14.83 -17.86 -6.52
C PRO A 55 15.87 -16.74 -6.56
N ASN A 56 15.42 -15.49 -6.76
CA ASN A 56 16.28 -14.33 -6.87
C ASN A 56 15.90 -13.34 -5.77
N THR A 57 16.92 -12.80 -5.10
CA THR A 57 16.74 -11.76 -4.08
C THR A 57 17.77 -10.68 -4.32
N GLY A 58 17.34 -9.42 -4.26
CA GLY A 58 18.18 -8.25 -4.34
C GLY A 58 17.90 -7.27 -3.19
N MET A 59 18.72 -6.21 -3.13
CA MET A 59 18.49 -5.07 -2.26
C MET A 59 18.32 -3.80 -3.10
N SER A 60 17.33 -3.00 -2.77
CA SER A 60 17.00 -1.74 -3.44
C SER A 60 17.34 -0.54 -2.56
N LYS A 61 18.11 0.40 -3.10
CA LYS A 61 18.49 1.65 -2.42
C LYS A 61 17.42 2.72 -2.65
N THR A 62 16.76 3.16 -1.60
CA THR A 62 15.45 3.85 -1.69
C THR A 62 15.52 5.38 -1.76
N TYR A 63 16.65 6.01 -1.42
CA TYR A 63 16.80 7.47 -1.36
C TYR A 63 16.19 8.23 -2.58
N ASN A 64 15.55 9.38 -2.34
CA ASN A 64 15.13 10.30 -3.40
C ASN A 64 16.26 11.26 -3.76
N THR A 65 16.14 12.01 -4.87
CA THR A 65 17.22 12.91 -5.32
C THR A 65 17.52 14.05 -4.34
N ASP A 66 16.60 14.36 -3.42
CA ASP A 66 16.70 15.45 -2.44
C ASP A 66 16.50 15.00 -0.98
N ARG A 67 16.32 13.69 -0.72
CA ARG A 67 16.11 13.12 0.62
C ARG A 67 16.77 11.76 0.79
N GLN A 68 17.41 11.55 1.94
CA GLN A 68 18.00 10.26 2.31
C GLN A 68 16.93 9.23 2.63
N VAL A 69 15.97 9.62 3.47
CA VAL A 69 14.73 8.87 3.73
C VAL A 69 13.67 9.35 2.74
N PRO A 70 13.21 8.51 1.80
CA PRO A 70 12.33 8.93 0.73
C PRO A 70 10.85 9.01 1.16
N ASP A 71 9.98 9.44 0.25
CA ASP A 71 8.54 9.14 0.32
C ASP A 71 8.08 8.22 -0.82
N SER A 72 6.88 7.67 -0.66
CA SER A 72 6.22 6.79 -1.63
C SER A 72 6.09 7.38 -3.04
N ALA A 73 5.98 8.71 -3.21
CA ALA A 73 5.84 9.31 -4.55
C ALA A 73 7.15 9.25 -5.36
N GLY A 74 8.27 9.63 -4.72
CA GLY A 74 9.57 9.59 -5.37
C GLY A 74 10.05 8.15 -5.63
N THR A 75 9.80 7.23 -4.71
CA THR A 75 10.15 5.80 -4.85
C THR A 75 9.28 5.09 -5.87
N ALA A 76 7.96 5.31 -5.88
CA ALA A 76 7.08 4.72 -6.89
C ALA A 76 7.43 5.21 -8.30
N THR A 77 7.80 6.48 -8.46
CA THR A 77 8.34 6.98 -9.75
C THR A 77 9.60 6.21 -10.14
N ALA A 78 10.53 6.00 -9.21
CA ALA A 78 11.75 5.23 -9.49
C ALA A 78 11.45 3.77 -9.87
N MET A 79 10.56 3.09 -9.16
CA MET A 79 10.18 1.70 -9.44
C MET A 79 9.50 1.56 -10.80
N PHE A 80 8.60 2.48 -11.14
CA PHE A 80 7.73 2.32 -12.31
C PHE A 80 8.22 3.01 -13.58
N SER A 81 9.13 3.98 -13.49
CA SER A 81 9.74 4.65 -14.65
C SER A 81 11.24 4.37 -14.81
N GLY A 82 11.89 3.81 -13.79
CA GLY A 82 13.35 3.67 -13.75
C GLY A 82 14.11 4.97 -13.45
N ILE A 83 13.41 6.08 -13.15
CA ILE A 83 14.01 7.41 -12.91
C ILE A 83 13.71 7.87 -11.48
N LYS A 84 14.76 8.15 -10.71
CA LYS A 84 14.62 8.78 -9.38
C LYS A 84 14.23 10.25 -9.51
N THR A 85 13.39 10.71 -8.58
CA THR A 85 12.93 12.10 -8.51
C THR A 85 12.93 12.62 -7.08
N LYS A 86 12.37 13.82 -6.89
CA LYS A 86 12.28 14.52 -5.61
C LYS A 86 11.20 13.94 -4.71
N TYR A 87 11.29 14.23 -3.42
CA TYR A 87 10.25 13.94 -2.45
C TYR A 87 8.90 14.60 -2.83
N GLY A 88 7.81 13.83 -2.76
CA GLY A 88 6.44 14.33 -2.89
C GLY A 88 5.96 14.61 -4.31
N VAL A 89 6.76 14.30 -5.34
CA VAL A 89 6.37 14.40 -6.76
C VAL A 89 6.26 13.01 -7.37
N LEU A 90 5.35 12.81 -8.33
CA LEU A 90 5.18 11.52 -9.00
C LEU A 90 5.05 11.64 -10.52
N GLY A 91 5.62 10.65 -11.23
CA GLY A 91 5.61 10.56 -12.70
C GLY A 91 6.47 11.61 -13.41
N VAL A 92 7.40 12.26 -12.70
CA VAL A 92 8.25 13.31 -13.27
C VAL A 92 9.69 13.15 -12.82
N ASP A 93 10.64 13.56 -13.64
CA ASP A 93 12.06 13.55 -13.27
C ASP A 93 12.41 14.67 -12.26
N PHE A 94 13.66 14.62 -11.77
CA PHE A 94 14.16 15.55 -10.76
C PHE A 94 14.29 17.01 -11.26
N THR A 95 14.16 17.28 -12.55
CA THR A 95 14.21 18.64 -13.12
C THR A 95 12.90 19.41 -12.88
N ILE A 96 11.87 18.75 -12.36
CA ILE A 96 10.56 19.35 -12.13
C ILE A 96 10.61 20.65 -11.31
N THR A 97 9.82 21.61 -11.78
CA THR A 97 9.49 22.91 -11.21
C THR A 97 8.00 23.18 -11.40
N GLU A 98 7.49 24.29 -10.85
CA GLU A 98 6.09 24.69 -11.07
C GLU A 98 5.78 25.04 -12.54
N THR A 99 6.79 25.19 -13.41
CA THR A 99 6.59 25.69 -14.78
C THR A 99 6.91 24.75 -15.92
N ASN A 100 7.54 23.61 -15.66
CA ASN A 100 8.02 22.70 -16.70
C ASN A 100 7.39 21.29 -16.61
N LEU A 101 6.18 21.14 -16.05
CA LEU A 101 5.54 19.83 -15.86
C LEU A 101 5.59 18.95 -17.11
N GLU A 102 5.19 19.47 -18.27
CA GLU A 102 5.20 18.71 -19.53
C GLU A 102 6.59 18.20 -19.94
N ALA A 103 7.64 18.99 -19.73
CA ALA A 103 9.01 18.63 -20.11
C ALA A 103 9.64 17.61 -19.15
N ALA A 104 9.18 17.56 -17.89
CA ALA A 104 9.71 16.69 -16.86
C ALA A 104 8.97 15.34 -16.76
N LYS A 105 7.89 15.11 -17.53
CA LYS A 105 7.14 13.84 -17.47
C LYS A 105 8.03 12.66 -17.86
N VAL A 106 7.92 11.59 -17.11
CA VAL A 106 8.57 10.30 -17.43
C VAL A 106 7.50 9.22 -17.59
N PRO A 107 7.60 8.35 -18.61
CA PRO A 107 6.63 7.27 -18.80
C PRO A 107 6.79 6.20 -17.71
N SER A 108 5.70 5.54 -17.35
CA SER A 108 5.70 4.39 -16.46
C SER A 108 5.73 3.07 -17.25
N PHE A 109 5.91 1.95 -16.55
CA PHE A 109 5.78 0.63 -17.16
C PHE A 109 4.36 0.33 -17.68
N MET A 110 3.34 1.05 -17.23
CA MET A 110 1.99 0.97 -17.82
C MET A 110 1.96 1.63 -19.20
N ASP A 111 2.64 2.77 -19.39
CA ASP A 111 2.79 3.39 -20.71
C ASP A 111 3.46 2.42 -21.69
N TRP A 112 4.56 1.79 -21.25
CA TRP A 112 5.29 0.81 -22.06
C TRP A 112 4.45 -0.42 -22.37
N ALA A 113 3.73 -0.96 -21.39
CA ALA A 113 2.85 -2.11 -21.61
C ALA A 113 1.71 -1.79 -22.59
N GLN A 114 1.06 -0.62 -22.45
CA GLN A 114 0.01 -0.20 -23.37
C GLN A 114 0.53 0.07 -24.78
N ALA A 115 1.74 0.61 -24.93
CA ALA A 115 2.39 0.81 -26.23
C ALA A 115 2.60 -0.52 -26.98
N GLU A 116 2.83 -1.61 -26.25
CA GLU A 116 2.94 -2.99 -26.78
C GLU A 116 1.57 -3.71 -26.88
N GLY A 117 0.46 -2.99 -26.68
CA GLY A 117 -0.89 -3.55 -26.74
C GLY A 117 -1.25 -4.49 -25.59
N LYS A 118 -0.44 -4.54 -24.53
CA LYS A 118 -0.73 -5.34 -23.34
C LYS A 118 -1.86 -4.72 -22.53
N ARG A 119 -2.62 -5.58 -21.86
CA ARG A 119 -3.65 -5.14 -20.91
C ARG A 119 -2.99 -4.62 -19.64
N THR A 120 -3.59 -3.63 -18.99
CA THR A 120 -2.96 -2.96 -17.84
C THR A 120 -3.92 -2.80 -16.68
N GLY A 121 -3.43 -2.99 -15.44
CA GLY A 121 -4.27 -2.87 -14.26
C GLY A 121 -3.54 -2.48 -12.98
N ILE A 122 -4.32 -1.93 -12.05
CA ILE A 122 -3.89 -1.43 -10.75
C ILE A 122 -4.81 -2.01 -9.68
N VAL A 123 -4.22 -2.58 -8.63
CA VAL A 123 -4.92 -3.07 -7.44
C VAL A 123 -4.21 -2.50 -6.21
N THR A 124 -4.96 -1.95 -5.26
CA THR A 124 -4.39 -1.41 -4.02
C THR A 124 -5.39 -1.42 -2.88
N THR A 125 -4.91 -1.53 -1.63
CA THR A 125 -5.71 -1.23 -0.43
C THR A 125 -5.77 0.26 -0.09
N THR A 126 -5.08 1.12 -0.82
CA THR A 126 -5.15 2.58 -0.65
C THR A 126 -6.23 3.20 -1.53
N ARG A 127 -6.32 4.54 -1.51
CA ARG A 127 -6.96 5.26 -2.61
C ARG A 127 -6.23 4.95 -3.91
N VAL A 128 -6.94 4.73 -5.00
CA VAL A 128 -6.30 4.53 -6.33
C VAL A 128 -5.58 5.78 -6.85
N THR A 129 -5.78 6.92 -6.18
CA THR A 129 -5.10 8.20 -6.37
C THR A 129 -3.91 8.43 -5.43
N HIS A 130 -3.64 7.49 -4.51
CA HIS A 130 -2.48 7.54 -3.64
C HIS A 130 -1.18 7.49 -4.45
N ALA A 131 -0.05 7.84 -3.85
CA ALA A 131 1.21 8.05 -4.57
C ALA A 131 1.67 6.83 -5.38
N THR A 132 1.71 5.65 -4.76
CA THR A 132 2.13 4.39 -5.38
C THR A 132 1.30 4.03 -6.62
N PRO A 133 -0.04 3.92 -6.56
CA PRO A 133 -0.84 3.63 -7.75
C PRO A 133 -0.83 4.79 -8.74
N ALA A 134 -0.82 6.04 -8.28
CA ALA A 134 -0.80 7.21 -9.14
C ALA A 134 0.48 7.30 -9.99
N ALA A 135 1.63 6.88 -9.48
CA ALA A 135 2.88 6.87 -10.25
C ALA A 135 2.83 5.94 -11.48
N CYS A 136 1.85 5.05 -11.57
CA CYS A 136 1.59 4.25 -12.77
C CYS A 136 0.95 5.05 -13.92
N TYR A 137 0.31 6.20 -13.65
CA TYR A 137 -0.48 6.90 -14.69
C TYR A 137 -0.50 8.44 -14.62
N ALA A 138 -0.11 9.03 -13.50
CA ALA A 138 -0.20 10.47 -13.28
C ALA A 138 1.17 11.12 -13.28
N HIS A 139 1.17 12.40 -13.64
CA HIS A 139 2.32 13.29 -13.58
C HIS A 139 1.92 14.53 -12.79
N THR A 140 2.54 14.76 -11.63
CA THR A 140 2.23 15.91 -10.79
C THR A 140 3.41 16.33 -9.93
N ILE A 141 3.48 17.62 -9.63
CA ILE A 141 4.48 18.22 -8.75
C ILE A 141 4.14 18.06 -7.26
N ASN A 142 2.99 17.47 -6.95
CA ASN A 142 2.57 17.23 -5.58
C ASN A 142 1.62 16.03 -5.51
N ARG A 143 2.01 14.98 -4.79
CA ARG A 143 1.21 13.77 -4.56
C ARG A 143 -0.14 14.05 -3.91
N ASN A 144 -0.27 15.15 -3.15
CA ASN A 144 -1.53 15.52 -2.48
C ASN A 144 -2.58 16.10 -3.44
N TYR A 145 -2.28 16.30 -4.72
CA TYR A 145 -3.25 16.76 -5.72
C TYR A 145 -4.17 15.64 -6.20
N GLU A 146 -4.61 14.79 -5.28
CA GLU A 146 -5.49 13.64 -5.55
C GLU A 146 -6.83 14.06 -6.15
N CYS A 147 -7.37 15.21 -5.70
CA CYS A 147 -8.52 15.88 -6.31
C CYS A 147 -8.36 17.40 -6.38
N GLY A 148 -9.17 18.05 -7.23
CA GLY A 148 -9.06 19.48 -7.53
C GLY A 148 -9.22 20.44 -6.33
N ALA A 149 -9.74 19.96 -5.19
CA ALA A 149 -9.83 20.73 -3.95
C ALA A 149 -8.45 21.00 -3.31
N LYS A 150 -7.45 20.13 -3.56
CA LYS A 150 -6.09 20.27 -3.01
C LYS A 150 -5.15 21.08 -3.91
N ILE A 151 -5.55 21.33 -5.17
CA ILE A 151 -4.75 22.12 -6.10
C ILE A 151 -4.90 23.62 -5.77
N PRO A 152 -3.79 24.34 -5.52
CA PRO A 152 -3.81 25.79 -5.36
C PRO A 152 -4.46 26.48 -6.55
N VAL A 153 -5.22 27.56 -6.31
CA VAL A 153 -6.01 28.25 -7.34
C VAL A 153 -5.18 28.62 -8.56
N GLN A 154 -3.95 29.13 -8.34
CA GLN A 154 -3.01 29.53 -9.40
C GLN A 154 -2.51 28.36 -10.26
N MET A 155 -2.61 27.12 -9.78
CA MET A 155 -2.16 25.91 -10.50
C MET A 155 -3.29 25.16 -11.22
N LYS A 156 -4.56 25.46 -10.93
CA LYS A 156 -5.72 24.71 -11.47
C LYS A 156 -5.83 24.71 -13.00
N ASN A 157 -5.31 25.75 -13.66
CA ASN A 157 -5.31 25.84 -15.12
C ASN A 157 -4.14 25.08 -15.78
N ARG A 158 -3.21 24.57 -14.98
CA ARG A 158 -1.93 23.99 -15.44
C ARG A 158 -1.77 22.52 -15.05
N ILE A 159 -2.39 22.15 -13.93
CA ILE A 159 -2.31 20.80 -13.37
C ILE A 159 -3.72 20.25 -13.24
N LYS A 160 -3.92 19.08 -13.84
CA LYS A 160 -5.08 18.25 -13.62
C LYS A 160 -4.84 17.42 -12.36
N ASP A 161 -5.84 17.30 -11.50
CA ASP A 161 -5.73 16.42 -10.32
C ASP A 161 -5.62 14.94 -10.72
N ILE A 162 -5.05 14.13 -9.83
CA ILE A 162 -4.71 12.73 -10.11
C ILE A 162 -5.97 11.92 -10.50
N ALA A 163 -7.10 12.10 -9.80
CA ALA A 163 -8.35 11.42 -10.14
C ALA A 163 -8.79 11.70 -11.59
N ARG A 164 -8.68 12.95 -12.02
CA ARG A 164 -8.97 13.32 -13.41
C ARG A 164 -7.90 12.79 -14.38
N GLN A 165 -6.62 12.78 -14.03
CA GLN A 165 -5.58 12.19 -14.89
C GLN A 165 -5.88 10.70 -15.15
N MET A 166 -6.26 9.94 -14.11
CA MET A 166 -6.67 8.55 -14.23
C MET A 166 -7.84 8.37 -15.21
N MET A 167 -8.83 9.26 -15.14
CA MET A 167 -10.05 9.13 -15.93
C MET A 167 -9.97 9.76 -17.32
N GLU A 168 -9.05 10.68 -17.58
CA GLU A 168 -9.06 11.50 -18.80
C GLU A 168 -7.82 11.33 -19.67
N ASP A 169 -6.67 10.95 -19.09
CA ASP A 169 -5.37 10.92 -19.77
C ASP A 169 -4.84 9.49 -19.90
N ALA A 170 -4.00 9.23 -20.91
CA ALA A 170 -3.24 7.99 -20.98
C ALA A 170 -2.03 8.08 -20.02
N PRO A 171 -1.62 6.96 -19.39
CA PRO A 171 -2.14 5.60 -19.59
C PRO A 171 -3.42 5.30 -18.77
N GLY A 172 -3.79 6.15 -17.81
CA GLY A 172 -4.87 5.92 -16.85
C GLY A 172 -6.23 5.56 -17.48
N LYS A 173 -6.68 6.33 -18.47
CA LYS A 173 -8.00 6.17 -19.10
C LYS A 173 -8.15 4.85 -19.87
N ASN A 174 -7.02 4.20 -20.18
CA ASN A 174 -6.93 2.96 -20.94
C ASN A 174 -6.73 1.73 -20.06
N LEU A 175 -6.61 1.91 -18.74
CA LEU A 175 -6.49 0.78 -17.81
C LEU A 175 -7.71 -0.14 -17.94
N ASN A 176 -7.44 -1.44 -18.03
CA ASN A 176 -8.47 -2.48 -18.05
C ASN A 176 -9.03 -2.73 -16.66
N VAL A 177 -8.22 -2.60 -15.62
CA VAL A 177 -8.63 -2.85 -14.24
C VAL A 177 -8.10 -1.78 -13.30
N VAL A 178 -8.96 -1.22 -12.47
CA VAL A 178 -8.56 -0.36 -11.35
C VAL A 178 -9.39 -0.75 -10.13
N LEU A 179 -8.76 -1.31 -9.10
CA LEU A 179 -9.41 -1.78 -7.88
C LEU A 179 -8.74 -1.15 -6.64
N GLY A 180 -9.52 -0.51 -5.79
CA GLY A 180 -9.03 0.05 -4.53
C GLY A 180 -10.05 1.00 -3.90
N GLY A 181 -9.57 2.00 -3.17
CA GLY A 181 -10.40 3.00 -2.49
C GLY A 181 -10.46 4.36 -3.22
N GLY A 182 -10.96 5.37 -2.53
CA GLY A 182 -10.83 6.78 -2.90
C GLY A 182 -12.05 7.40 -3.58
N ARG A 183 -13.26 6.85 -3.41
CA ARG A 183 -14.48 7.34 -4.10
C ARG A 183 -14.74 8.84 -3.93
N ASN A 184 -14.35 9.45 -2.80
CA ASN A 184 -14.49 10.89 -2.59
C ASN A 184 -13.74 11.73 -3.63
N HIS A 185 -12.60 11.24 -4.12
CA HIS A 185 -11.76 11.89 -5.11
C HIS A 185 -12.39 11.89 -6.51
N PHE A 186 -13.38 11.02 -6.71
CA PHE A 186 -14.15 10.87 -7.95
C PHE A 186 -15.57 11.43 -7.85
N GLY A 187 -15.97 12.01 -6.71
CA GLY A 187 -17.31 12.58 -6.51
C GLY A 187 -18.40 11.52 -6.30
N ALA A 188 -18.04 10.33 -5.82
CA ALA A 188 -18.94 9.18 -5.71
C ALA A 188 -19.09 8.68 -4.26
N SER A 189 -19.19 9.56 -3.27
CA SER A 189 -19.17 9.18 -1.84
C SER A 189 -20.22 8.11 -1.45
N MET A 190 -19.89 7.29 -0.45
CA MET A 190 -20.75 6.24 0.11
C MET A 190 -21.83 6.82 1.04
N PRO A 191 -23.00 6.18 1.14
CA PRO A 191 -23.99 6.48 2.18
C PRO A 191 -23.39 6.36 3.59
N SER A 192 -23.76 7.25 4.51
CA SER A 192 -23.16 7.32 5.86
C SER A 192 -23.29 6.02 6.66
N HIS A 193 -24.37 5.24 6.48
CA HIS A 193 -24.60 4.00 7.20
C HIS A 193 -23.75 2.81 6.71
N LEU A 194 -23.03 2.97 5.59
CA LEU A 194 -22.11 1.97 5.05
C LEU A 194 -20.64 2.36 5.26
N LYS A 195 -20.37 3.49 5.94
CA LYS A 195 -19.00 3.91 6.22
C LYS A 195 -18.42 3.02 7.33
N PRO A 196 -17.13 2.65 7.27
CA PRO A 196 -16.50 1.86 8.31
C PRO A 196 -16.62 2.52 9.68
N GLU A 197 -16.77 1.68 10.71
CA GLU A 197 -16.83 2.12 12.10
C GLU A 197 -15.50 2.73 12.57
N TYR A 198 -14.38 2.10 12.20
CA TYR A 198 -13.06 2.56 12.61
C TYR A 198 -12.45 3.54 11.61
N GLN A 199 -11.94 4.65 12.14
CA GLN A 199 -11.11 5.60 11.40
C GLN A 199 -9.71 5.58 11.99
N PHE A 200 -8.74 5.13 11.20
CA PHE A 200 -7.34 5.00 11.59
C PHE A 200 -6.45 6.07 10.94
N GLN A 201 -7.03 7.06 10.27
CA GLN A 201 -6.29 8.08 9.56
C GLN A 201 -5.35 8.85 10.50
N GLY A 202 -4.06 8.85 10.14
CA GLY A 202 -3.05 9.69 10.77
C GLY A 202 -3.20 11.18 10.48
N ALA A 203 -2.38 12.00 11.12
CA ALA A 203 -2.43 13.46 10.92
C ALA A 203 -1.92 13.87 9.53
N MET A 204 -1.05 13.05 8.92
CA MET A 204 -0.49 13.32 7.59
C MET A 204 -1.31 12.71 6.45
N GLU A 205 -2.28 11.83 6.74
CA GLU A 205 -3.22 11.25 5.77
C GLU A 205 -4.25 12.27 5.30
N LYS A 206 -3.83 13.16 4.40
CA LYS A 206 -4.67 14.24 3.85
C LYS A 206 -5.60 13.72 2.75
N THR A 207 -6.85 13.44 3.09
CA THR A 207 -7.89 13.13 2.10
C THR A 207 -8.52 14.39 1.47
N CYS A 208 -9.28 14.22 0.39
CA CYS A 208 -10.07 15.29 -0.21
C CYS A 208 -11.38 14.82 -0.85
N ILE A 209 -12.34 15.75 -0.94
CA ILE A 209 -13.61 15.57 -1.64
C ILE A 209 -13.63 16.57 -2.79
N ARG A 210 -14.01 16.14 -4.00
CA ARG A 210 -14.13 17.04 -5.15
C ARG A 210 -15.16 18.14 -4.87
N THR A 211 -14.85 19.36 -5.32
CA THR A 211 -15.73 20.54 -5.17
C THR A 211 -16.15 21.16 -6.50
N ASP A 212 -15.85 20.51 -7.62
CA ASP A 212 -16.16 21.00 -8.98
C ASP A 212 -17.49 20.49 -9.52
N GLY A 213 -18.30 19.81 -8.68
CA GLY A 213 -19.61 19.28 -9.03
C GLY A 213 -19.58 18.06 -9.96
N ARG A 214 -18.40 17.53 -10.28
CA ARG A 214 -18.25 16.38 -11.18
C ARG A 214 -18.34 15.06 -10.44
N ASN A 215 -18.98 14.08 -11.08
CA ASN A 215 -18.93 12.68 -10.68
C ASN A 215 -18.21 11.89 -11.77
N LEU A 216 -16.91 11.66 -11.54
CA LEU A 216 -16.03 11.01 -12.50
C LEU A 216 -16.36 9.52 -12.67
N VAL A 217 -16.98 8.88 -11.67
CA VAL A 217 -17.47 7.49 -11.80
C VAL A 217 -18.62 7.44 -12.81
N GLU A 218 -19.59 8.35 -12.71
CA GLU A 218 -20.70 8.41 -13.67
C GLU A 218 -20.22 8.80 -15.08
N GLU A 219 -19.22 9.68 -15.18
CA GLU A 219 -18.57 9.97 -16.46
C GLU A 219 -17.88 8.74 -17.06
N TRP A 220 -17.19 7.93 -16.24
CA TRP A 220 -16.57 6.66 -16.65
C TRP A 220 -17.63 5.65 -17.11
N LYS A 221 -18.72 5.47 -16.34
CA LYS A 221 -19.83 4.58 -16.73
C LYS A 221 -20.45 5.01 -18.06
N LYS A 222 -20.65 6.32 -18.25
CA LYS A 222 -21.19 6.87 -19.50
C LYS A 222 -20.27 6.62 -20.69
N ARG A 223 -18.95 6.74 -20.51
CA ARG A 223 -17.96 6.46 -21.57
C ARG A 223 -18.04 5.01 -22.05
N TRP A 224 -18.21 4.08 -21.12
CA TRP A 224 -18.23 2.64 -21.42
C TRP A 224 -19.65 2.07 -21.61
N ASN A 225 -20.66 2.94 -21.69
CA ASN A 225 -22.03 2.50 -21.91
C ASN A 225 -22.15 1.74 -23.24
N GLY A 226 -22.79 0.56 -23.22
CA GLY A 226 -22.90 -0.32 -24.38
C GLY A 226 -21.66 -1.17 -24.66
N THR A 227 -20.65 -1.15 -23.79
CA THR A 227 -19.51 -2.08 -23.81
C THR A 227 -19.58 -3.03 -22.62
N ASN A 228 -18.73 -4.07 -22.61
CA ASN A 228 -18.62 -4.99 -21.46
C ASN A 228 -17.76 -4.36 -20.35
N ALA A 229 -18.22 -3.27 -19.74
CA ALA A 229 -17.57 -2.65 -18.59
C ALA A 229 -18.39 -2.82 -17.32
N ALA A 230 -17.72 -3.00 -16.19
CA ALA A 230 -18.36 -3.17 -14.88
C ALA A 230 -17.81 -2.18 -13.86
N TYR A 231 -18.71 -1.67 -13.03
CA TYR A 231 -18.36 -0.87 -11.85
C TYR A 231 -18.78 -1.62 -10.59
N ALA A 232 -17.86 -1.77 -9.64
CA ALA A 232 -18.11 -2.40 -8.34
C ALA A 232 -17.74 -1.43 -7.20
N TRP A 233 -18.51 -1.41 -6.13
CA TRP A 233 -18.16 -0.60 -4.96
C TRP A 233 -18.37 -1.33 -3.62
N LYS A 234 -18.75 -2.61 -3.68
CA LYS A 234 -18.83 -3.53 -2.54
C LYS A 234 -18.36 -4.92 -2.94
N THR A 235 -18.13 -5.77 -1.94
CA THR A 235 -17.77 -7.19 -2.15
C THR A 235 -18.76 -7.93 -3.06
N SER A 236 -20.07 -7.76 -2.84
CA SER A 236 -21.11 -8.42 -3.65
C SER A 236 -21.09 -7.98 -5.11
N ASP A 237 -20.89 -6.69 -5.39
CA ASP A 237 -20.78 -6.19 -6.75
C ASP A 237 -19.60 -6.84 -7.48
N LEU A 238 -18.41 -6.87 -6.84
CA LEU A 238 -17.20 -7.46 -7.44
C LEU A 238 -17.40 -8.94 -7.77
N ARG A 239 -17.98 -9.70 -6.83
CA ARG A 239 -18.25 -11.13 -6.99
C ARG A 239 -19.33 -11.45 -8.03
N ALA A 240 -20.20 -10.49 -8.35
CA ALA A 240 -21.23 -10.65 -9.37
C ALA A 240 -20.72 -10.37 -10.80
N VAL A 241 -19.53 -9.81 -10.97
CA VAL A 241 -18.97 -9.53 -12.31
C VAL A 241 -18.58 -10.83 -13.00
N GLU A 242 -19.01 -10.99 -14.26
CA GLU A 242 -18.48 -12.02 -15.16
C GLU A 242 -17.07 -11.59 -15.63
N LEU A 243 -16.07 -11.80 -14.78
CA LEU A 243 -14.71 -11.28 -14.93
C LEU A 243 -14.04 -11.71 -16.26
N ASP A 244 -14.42 -12.87 -16.78
CA ASP A 244 -13.94 -13.41 -18.05
C ASP A 244 -14.60 -12.77 -19.28
N LYS A 245 -15.59 -11.89 -19.12
CA LYS A 245 -16.28 -11.21 -20.24
C LYS A 245 -16.10 -9.70 -20.25
N VAL A 246 -15.70 -9.11 -19.13
CA VAL A 246 -15.52 -7.66 -19.04
C VAL A 246 -14.19 -7.20 -19.62
N GLU A 247 -14.23 -6.08 -20.34
CA GLU A 247 -13.07 -5.42 -20.91
C GLU A 247 -12.47 -4.38 -19.97
N HIS A 248 -13.33 -3.73 -19.18
CA HIS A 248 -12.95 -2.72 -18.20
C HIS A 248 -13.68 -2.95 -16.86
N LEU A 249 -12.92 -2.95 -15.77
CA LEU A 249 -13.43 -3.08 -14.41
C LEU A 249 -12.90 -1.93 -13.55
N LEU A 250 -13.82 -1.12 -13.02
CA LEU A 250 -13.53 -0.09 -12.03
C LEU A 250 -14.16 -0.48 -10.69
N GLY A 251 -13.33 -0.74 -9.69
CA GLY A 251 -13.72 -1.08 -8.33
C GLY A 251 -13.25 -0.01 -7.35
N LEU A 252 -14.17 0.75 -6.77
CA LEU A 252 -13.87 1.74 -5.73
C LEU A 252 -14.66 1.40 -4.47
N PHE A 253 -14.02 0.77 -3.48
CA PHE A 253 -14.69 0.08 -2.38
C PHE A 253 -14.82 0.91 -1.09
N ASN A 254 -14.12 2.04 -1.02
CA ASN A 254 -14.20 2.96 0.12
C ASN A 254 -14.13 4.42 -0.34
N ASP A 255 -14.70 5.34 0.45
CA ASP A 255 -14.56 6.79 0.28
C ASP A 255 -13.11 7.25 0.29
N ASP A 256 -12.30 6.60 1.10
CA ASP A 256 -10.89 6.89 1.36
C ASP A 256 -10.04 5.64 1.08
N HIS A 257 -9.03 5.33 1.89
CA HIS A 257 -8.36 4.03 1.83
C HIS A 257 -9.33 2.89 2.19
N LEU A 258 -9.04 1.65 1.78
CA LEU A 258 -9.75 0.49 2.33
C LEU A 258 -9.43 0.36 3.83
N SER A 259 -10.33 -0.31 4.54
CA SER A 259 -10.12 -0.72 5.92
C SER A 259 -8.95 -1.72 6.01
N TYR A 260 -8.27 -1.78 7.15
CA TYR A 260 -7.29 -2.85 7.39
C TYR A 260 -7.98 -4.23 7.37
N ASP A 261 -7.34 -5.27 6.83
CA ASP A 261 -7.91 -6.62 6.64
C ASP A 261 -8.43 -7.23 7.94
N SER A 262 -7.81 -6.90 9.07
CA SER A 262 -8.20 -7.40 10.40
C SER A 262 -9.53 -6.83 10.91
N VAL A 263 -9.99 -5.70 10.36
CA VAL A 263 -11.20 -4.98 10.80
C VAL A 263 -12.16 -4.61 9.68
N ARG A 264 -11.83 -4.95 8.42
CA ARG A 264 -12.74 -4.71 7.28
C ARG A 264 -14.04 -5.47 7.46
N ASP A 265 -15.13 -4.88 6.98
CA ASP A 265 -16.39 -5.61 6.84
C ASP A 265 -16.27 -6.66 5.73
N ARG A 266 -16.42 -7.93 6.10
CA ARG A 266 -16.35 -9.09 5.19
C ARG A 266 -17.72 -9.51 4.65
N SER A 267 -18.77 -8.77 5.00
CA SER A 267 -20.13 -8.99 4.51
C SER A 267 -20.24 -8.71 3.00
N PRO A 268 -21.34 -9.12 2.35
CA PRO A 268 -21.64 -8.73 0.96
C PRO A 268 -21.65 -7.21 0.74
N ASP A 269 -21.91 -6.42 1.78
CA ASP A 269 -21.98 -4.95 1.74
C ASP A 269 -20.65 -4.25 2.06
N GLY A 270 -19.63 -5.03 2.46
CA GLY A 270 -18.32 -4.54 2.87
C GLY A 270 -17.29 -4.45 1.74
N GLU A 271 -16.03 -4.75 2.08
CA GLU A 271 -14.87 -4.55 1.22
C GLU A 271 -14.19 -5.89 0.86
N PRO A 272 -13.83 -6.10 -0.43
CA PRO A 272 -13.06 -7.28 -0.84
C PRO A 272 -11.62 -7.21 -0.29
N SER A 273 -11.01 -8.36 -0.06
CA SER A 273 -9.59 -8.43 0.33
C SER A 273 -8.66 -8.08 -0.83
N LEU A 274 -7.38 -7.79 -0.53
CA LEU A 274 -6.36 -7.58 -1.56
C LEU A 274 -6.21 -8.82 -2.46
N SER A 275 -6.30 -10.01 -1.87
CA SER A 275 -6.30 -11.30 -2.59
C SER A 275 -7.50 -11.42 -3.55
N GLU A 276 -8.71 -11.10 -3.09
CA GLU A 276 -9.92 -11.11 -3.94
C GLU A 276 -9.83 -10.12 -5.11
N MET A 277 -9.30 -8.91 -4.85
CA MET A 277 -9.09 -7.91 -5.91
C MET A 277 -7.99 -8.35 -6.90
N THR A 278 -6.92 -8.97 -6.41
CA THR A 278 -5.83 -9.50 -7.25
C THR A 278 -6.34 -10.60 -8.17
N GLU A 279 -7.11 -11.56 -7.65
CA GLU A 279 -7.77 -12.59 -8.44
C GLU A 279 -8.66 -11.98 -9.53
N ALA A 280 -9.49 -11.00 -9.16
CA ALA A 280 -10.37 -10.33 -10.10
C ALA A 280 -9.60 -9.63 -11.21
N ALA A 281 -8.52 -8.92 -10.86
CA ALA A 281 -7.69 -8.23 -11.83
C ALA A 281 -7.03 -9.20 -12.82
N ILE A 282 -6.43 -10.30 -12.34
CA ILE A 282 -5.80 -11.29 -13.21
C ILE A 282 -6.83 -11.90 -14.16
N LYS A 283 -8.04 -12.23 -13.70
CA LYS A 283 -9.11 -12.77 -14.57
C LYS A 283 -9.55 -11.83 -15.69
N VAL A 284 -9.55 -10.51 -15.45
CA VAL A 284 -9.90 -9.51 -16.47
C VAL A 284 -8.74 -9.24 -17.43
N LEU A 285 -7.50 -9.27 -16.92
CA LEU A 285 -6.28 -8.98 -17.68
C LEU A 285 -5.80 -10.18 -18.51
N GLN A 286 -6.00 -11.40 -18.05
CA GLN A 286 -5.53 -12.59 -18.74
C GLN A 286 -6.50 -12.98 -19.86
N ARG A 287 -6.13 -12.64 -21.10
CA ARG A 287 -6.90 -12.95 -22.31
C ARG A 287 -6.06 -13.82 -23.27
N PRO A 288 -6.63 -14.89 -23.84
CA PRO A 288 -5.94 -15.72 -24.82
C PRO A 288 -5.43 -14.92 -26.04
N ASP A 289 -6.22 -13.93 -26.47
CA ASP A 289 -5.95 -13.12 -27.67
C ASP A 289 -5.17 -11.83 -27.38
N SER A 290 -4.55 -11.70 -26.20
CA SER A 290 -3.77 -10.53 -25.80
C SER A 290 -2.26 -10.81 -25.82
N PRO A 291 -1.41 -9.81 -26.15
CA PRO A 291 0.04 -9.94 -26.04
C PRO A 291 0.56 -10.04 -24.59
N GLY A 292 -0.33 -10.14 -23.61
CA GLY A 292 -0.03 -10.26 -22.18
C GLY A 292 -0.54 -9.08 -21.38
N PHE A 293 -0.13 -8.98 -20.11
CA PHE A 293 -0.56 -7.90 -19.24
C PHE A 293 0.52 -7.36 -18.30
N ALA A 294 0.31 -6.15 -17.81
CA ALA A 294 1.05 -5.54 -16.72
C ALA A 294 0.12 -5.20 -15.56
N LEU A 295 0.47 -5.62 -14.35
CA LEU A 295 -0.33 -5.43 -13.14
C LEU A 295 0.53 -4.88 -12.01
N MET A 296 0.04 -3.84 -11.35
CA MET A 296 0.58 -3.35 -10.08
C MET A 296 -0.38 -3.75 -8.95
N VAL A 297 0.13 -4.38 -7.91
CA VAL A 297 -0.64 -4.76 -6.71
C VAL A 297 0.03 -4.17 -5.47
N GLU A 298 -0.70 -3.43 -4.65
CA GLU A 298 -0.14 -2.72 -3.50
C GLU A 298 -0.81 -3.13 -2.18
N GLY A 299 -0.01 -3.59 -1.23
CA GLY A 299 -0.36 -3.72 0.19
C GLY A 299 -0.14 -2.39 0.93
N GLY A 300 -0.78 -1.31 0.48
CA GLY A 300 -0.40 0.04 0.88
C GLY A 300 -0.87 0.49 2.26
N ARG A 301 -1.60 -0.37 2.97
CA ARG A 301 -1.98 -0.13 4.37
C ARG A 301 -0.91 -0.62 5.36
N ILE A 302 0.14 -1.32 4.91
CA ILE A 302 1.30 -1.65 5.76
C ILE A 302 1.93 -0.35 6.29
N ASP A 303 2.21 0.60 5.40
CA ASP A 303 2.75 1.92 5.71
C ASP A 303 1.89 2.72 6.70
N HIS A 304 0.60 2.89 6.39
CA HIS A 304 -0.33 3.62 7.25
C HIS A 304 -0.38 3.06 8.69
N ALA A 305 -0.30 1.73 8.83
CA ALA A 305 -0.27 1.10 10.14
C ALA A 305 1.03 1.39 10.90
N HIS A 306 2.18 1.37 10.22
CA HIS A 306 3.47 1.73 10.82
C HIS A 306 3.53 3.21 11.21
N HIS A 307 3.03 4.12 10.36
CA HIS A 307 2.89 5.55 10.66
C HIS A 307 2.15 5.79 11.98
N GLN A 308 1.14 4.98 12.28
CA GLN A 308 0.38 5.09 13.54
C GLN A 308 0.93 4.20 14.68
N ASN A 309 2.09 3.55 14.48
CA ASN A 309 2.69 2.55 15.37
C ASN A 309 1.79 1.34 15.69
N HIS A 310 0.80 1.04 14.84
CA HIS A 310 -0.08 -0.12 14.97
C HIS A 310 0.59 -1.37 14.39
N ALA A 311 1.63 -1.89 15.04
CA ALA A 311 2.37 -3.05 14.53
C ALA A 311 1.44 -4.26 14.26
N HIS A 312 0.44 -4.52 15.11
CA HIS A 312 -0.53 -5.59 14.86
C HIS A 312 -1.22 -5.44 13.48
N LEU A 313 -1.63 -4.22 13.13
CA LEU A 313 -2.28 -3.95 11.84
C LEU A 313 -1.27 -4.08 10.69
N ALA A 314 -0.06 -3.54 10.85
CA ALA A 314 0.98 -3.62 9.83
C ALA A 314 1.34 -5.08 9.49
N LEU A 315 1.52 -5.94 10.50
CA LEU A 315 1.83 -7.36 10.28
C LEU A 315 0.65 -8.12 9.66
N ALA A 316 -0.59 -7.77 10.01
CA ALA A 316 -1.77 -8.34 9.37
C ALA A 316 -1.85 -7.97 7.88
N GLU A 317 -1.51 -6.73 7.51
CA GLU A 317 -1.45 -6.30 6.12
C GLU A 317 -0.32 -6.97 5.34
N VAL A 318 0.84 -7.22 5.95
CA VAL A 318 1.91 -8.05 5.34
C VAL A 318 1.40 -9.44 5.02
N VAL A 319 0.64 -10.06 5.94
CA VAL A 319 0.04 -11.38 5.71
C VAL A 319 -1.03 -11.35 4.61
N GLU A 320 -1.78 -10.26 4.45
CA GLU A 320 -2.73 -10.14 3.34
C GLU A 320 -2.04 -9.91 2.00
N LEU A 321 -0.94 -9.13 1.95
CA LEU A 321 -0.09 -9.02 0.77
C LEU A 321 0.49 -10.38 0.37
N ASP A 322 0.96 -11.16 1.35
CA ASP A 322 1.46 -12.51 1.12
C ASP A 322 0.43 -13.44 0.46
N LYS A 323 -0.82 -13.41 0.92
CA LYS A 323 -1.91 -14.16 0.28
C LYS A 323 -2.23 -13.67 -1.13
N ALA A 324 -2.10 -12.38 -1.40
CA ALA A 324 -2.31 -11.83 -2.74
C ALA A 324 -1.22 -12.29 -3.71
N VAL A 325 0.04 -12.36 -3.25
CA VAL A 325 1.15 -12.95 -4.01
C VAL A 325 0.89 -14.44 -4.25
N GLU A 326 0.51 -15.20 -3.23
CA GLU A 326 0.15 -16.62 -3.36
C GLU A 326 -1.00 -16.84 -4.36
N THR A 327 -2.01 -15.96 -4.33
CA THR A 327 -3.13 -15.98 -5.27
C THR A 327 -2.64 -15.83 -6.71
N ALA A 328 -1.79 -14.85 -6.99
CA ALA A 328 -1.23 -14.66 -8.33
C ALA A 328 -0.37 -15.84 -8.77
N LEU A 329 0.50 -16.37 -7.89
CA LEU A 329 1.33 -17.56 -8.17
C LEU A 329 0.51 -18.79 -8.57
N ASN A 330 -0.72 -18.91 -8.06
CA ASN A 330 -1.62 -20.02 -8.37
C ASN A 330 -2.45 -19.80 -9.65
N MET A 331 -2.41 -18.61 -10.25
CA MET A 331 -3.24 -18.24 -11.40
C MET A 331 -2.48 -18.09 -12.70
N VAL A 332 -1.18 -17.82 -12.64
CA VAL A 332 -0.37 -17.49 -13.82
C VAL A 332 0.64 -18.58 -14.14
N ASP A 333 1.03 -18.65 -15.42
CA ASP A 333 2.18 -19.45 -15.83
C ASP A 333 3.47 -18.65 -15.62
N LEU A 334 4.35 -19.12 -14.73
CA LEU A 334 5.62 -18.46 -14.43
C LEU A 334 6.68 -18.62 -15.55
N ASP A 335 6.43 -19.41 -16.60
CA ASP A 335 7.32 -19.45 -17.80
C ASP A 335 7.05 -18.26 -18.70
N GLU A 336 5.87 -17.66 -18.56
CA GLU A 336 5.42 -16.48 -19.30
C GLU A 336 5.29 -15.24 -18.41
N THR A 337 5.38 -15.36 -17.07
CA THR A 337 5.03 -14.28 -16.13
C THR A 337 6.19 -13.95 -15.19
N LEU A 338 6.65 -12.70 -15.24
CA LEU A 338 7.56 -12.14 -14.24
C LEU A 338 6.74 -11.60 -13.06
N ILE A 339 7.04 -12.09 -11.86
CA ILE A 339 6.49 -11.55 -10.60
C ILE A 339 7.63 -10.96 -9.79
N ILE A 340 7.47 -9.72 -9.35
CA ILE A 340 8.40 -8.99 -8.48
C ILE A 340 7.65 -8.65 -7.20
N VAL A 341 8.28 -8.84 -6.04
CA VAL A 341 7.76 -8.37 -4.75
C VAL A 341 8.82 -7.47 -4.13
N THR A 342 8.48 -6.22 -3.86
CA THR A 342 9.40 -5.24 -3.25
C THR A 342 8.66 -4.36 -2.26
N ALA A 343 9.41 -3.56 -1.52
CA ALA A 343 8.89 -2.35 -0.88
C ALA A 343 9.40 -1.11 -1.62
N ASP A 344 8.76 0.02 -1.38
CA ASP A 344 9.17 1.31 -1.88
C ASP A 344 10.14 2.01 -0.91
N HIS A 345 9.93 1.83 0.40
CA HIS A 345 10.81 2.17 1.51
C HIS A 345 10.55 1.29 2.74
N SER A 346 11.25 1.55 3.84
CA SER A 346 11.04 0.89 5.14
C SER A 346 10.28 1.80 6.12
N HIS A 347 10.23 1.42 7.39
CA HIS A 347 9.83 2.24 8.54
C HIS A 347 10.90 2.25 9.62
N ALA A 348 10.84 3.21 10.53
CA ALA A 348 11.66 3.26 11.72
C ALA A 348 11.19 2.26 12.81
N MET A 349 10.70 1.09 12.40
CA MET A 349 10.34 -0.04 13.26
C MET A 349 11.60 -0.83 13.62
N THR A 350 11.66 -1.29 14.87
CA THR A 350 12.75 -2.12 15.38
C THR A 350 12.19 -3.45 15.89
N PHE A 351 12.92 -4.54 15.58
CA PHE A 351 12.67 -5.88 16.09
C PHE A 351 13.76 -6.21 17.14
N ASN A 352 13.41 -6.10 18.41
CA ASN A 352 14.33 -6.05 19.55
C ASN A 352 14.42 -7.39 20.31
N GLY A 353 15.50 -7.56 21.08
CA GLY A 353 15.91 -8.83 21.67
C GLY A 353 16.19 -8.79 23.17
N TYR A 354 15.84 -9.85 23.91
CA TYR A 354 16.03 -11.27 23.55
C TYR A 354 14.86 -12.21 23.92
N PRO A 355 13.74 -12.21 23.17
CA PRO A 355 12.64 -13.15 23.41
C PRO A 355 13.02 -14.59 23.01
N ASP A 356 12.39 -15.58 23.67
CA ASP A 356 12.56 -17.00 23.34
C ASP A 356 11.85 -17.36 22.03
N ARG A 357 12.29 -18.44 21.37
CA ARG A 357 11.64 -18.98 20.17
C ARG A 357 10.20 -19.37 20.47
N GLY A 358 9.26 -18.98 19.61
CA GLY A 358 7.82 -19.18 19.80
C GLY A 358 7.16 -18.15 20.71
N ASN A 359 7.90 -17.15 21.22
CA ASN A 359 7.31 -16.02 21.93
C ASN A 359 6.46 -15.18 20.98
N ASP A 360 5.30 -14.72 21.44
CA ASP A 360 4.44 -13.82 20.68
C ASP A 360 5.25 -12.65 20.12
N ILE A 361 5.21 -12.43 18.80
CA ILE A 361 5.97 -11.38 18.14
C ILE A 361 5.50 -9.98 18.55
N LEU A 362 4.24 -9.85 18.96
CA LEU A 362 3.67 -8.66 19.58
C LEU A 362 3.84 -8.68 21.11
N GLY A 363 4.58 -9.65 21.64
CA GLY A 363 4.83 -9.88 23.06
C GLY A 363 6.00 -9.07 23.62
N PHE A 364 6.50 -9.51 24.78
CA PHE A 364 7.64 -8.88 25.45
C PHE A 364 8.98 -9.40 24.90
N GLY A 365 9.99 -8.53 24.86
CA GLY A 365 11.33 -8.88 24.41
C GLY A 365 12.27 -9.36 25.53
N ASN A 366 11.91 -9.19 26.79
CA ASN A 366 12.76 -9.52 27.94
C ASN A 366 12.41 -10.85 28.63
N ARG A 367 13.39 -11.40 29.37
CA ARG A 367 13.19 -12.56 30.25
C ARG A 367 12.29 -12.26 31.45
N PRO A 368 11.62 -13.27 32.05
CA PRO A 368 10.87 -13.11 33.28
C PRO A 368 11.78 -12.52 34.38
N ASN A 369 11.31 -11.52 35.12
CA ASN A 369 11.99 -10.77 36.19
C ASN A 369 12.79 -9.50 35.79
N ALA A 370 12.74 -9.07 34.53
CA ALA A 370 13.23 -7.74 34.11
C ALA A 370 12.07 -6.76 33.88
N THR A 371 12.37 -5.45 33.82
CA THR A 371 11.40 -4.44 33.38
C THR A 371 10.90 -4.80 31.98
N PRO A 372 9.58 -4.96 31.78
CA PRO A 372 9.05 -5.38 30.49
C PRO A 372 9.29 -4.30 29.43
N TYR A 373 9.77 -4.72 28.26
CA TYR A 373 9.75 -3.93 27.04
C TYR A 373 9.27 -4.82 25.89
N GLU A 374 8.80 -4.20 24.81
CA GLU A 374 8.18 -4.90 23.70
C GLU A 374 9.21 -5.45 22.71
N THR A 375 8.91 -6.61 22.12
CA THR A 375 9.70 -7.16 21.02
C THR A 375 9.73 -6.19 19.83
N ILE A 376 8.61 -5.52 19.54
CA ILE A 376 8.53 -4.48 18.51
C ILE A 376 8.42 -3.11 19.16
N THR A 377 9.27 -2.18 18.77
CA THR A 377 9.13 -0.74 19.10
C THR A 377 9.47 0.11 17.89
N TYR A 378 9.18 1.41 17.97
CA TYR A 378 9.49 2.37 16.91
C TYR A 378 10.48 3.43 17.39
N ALA A 379 11.29 3.97 16.48
CA ALA A 379 12.20 5.07 16.84
C ALA A 379 11.42 6.36 17.15
N ASN A 380 10.30 6.60 16.47
CA ASN A 380 9.45 7.76 16.65
C ASN A 380 7.98 7.45 16.33
N GLY A 381 7.10 8.43 16.53
CA GLY A 381 5.68 8.30 16.21
C GLY A 381 4.75 8.47 17.40
N PRO A 382 3.45 8.22 17.21
CA PRO A 382 2.45 8.55 18.21
C PRO A 382 2.43 7.62 19.42
N GLY A 383 3.05 6.43 19.32
CA GLY A 383 3.16 5.47 20.42
C GLY A 383 3.77 6.07 21.70
N PHE A 384 4.68 7.04 21.55
CA PHE A 384 5.30 7.79 22.64
C PHE A 384 4.27 8.36 23.61
N LEU A 385 3.25 9.07 23.09
CA LEU A 385 2.28 9.76 23.93
C LEU A 385 1.30 8.79 24.60
N GLN A 386 0.93 7.70 23.92
CA GLN A 386 0.10 6.64 24.52
C GLN A 386 0.80 5.96 25.70
N HIS A 387 2.13 5.86 25.64
CA HIS A 387 2.91 5.23 26.69
C HIS A 387 3.34 6.20 27.78
N ARG A 388 3.10 7.52 27.67
CA ARG A 388 3.52 8.50 28.68
C ARG A 388 2.55 8.58 29.86
N TRP A 389 3.05 8.36 31.08
CA TRP A 389 2.33 8.61 32.32
C TRP A 389 2.18 10.12 32.59
N ASN A 390 1.02 10.51 33.12
CA ASN A 390 0.54 11.88 33.36
C ASN A 390 1.67 12.92 33.63
N ALA A 391 1.78 13.93 32.77
CA ALA A 391 2.83 14.96 32.80
C ALA A 391 2.83 15.85 34.06
N SER A 392 1.78 15.77 34.89
CA SER A 392 1.55 16.65 36.05
C SER A 392 2.38 16.32 37.31
N LEU A 393 3.25 15.31 37.28
CA LEU A 393 3.92 14.76 38.47
C LEU A 393 5.46 14.90 38.49
N LEU A 394 6.06 15.67 37.57
CA LEU A 394 7.51 15.79 37.47
C LEU A 394 8.06 17.00 38.23
N THR A 395 9.01 16.74 39.15
CA THR A 395 9.88 17.76 39.78
C THR A 395 11.33 17.55 39.36
N GLU A 396 12.18 18.58 39.47
CA GLU A 396 13.60 18.55 39.06
C GLU A 396 14.45 17.46 39.72
N GLU A 397 13.98 16.82 40.80
CA GLU A 397 14.67 15.75 41.53
C GLU A 397 14.19 14.33 41.16
N SER A 398 13.29 14.20 40.18
CA SER A 398 12.71 12.91 39.80
C SER A 398 13.74 12.03 39.07
N THR A 399 14.25 11.00 39.77
CA THR A 399 15.17 9.98 39.23
C THR A 399 14.47 8.71 38.75
N ASP A 400 13.14 8.67 38.87
CA ASP A 400 12.34 7.53 38.44
C ASP A 400 12.01 7.65 36.95
N TRP A 401 12.38 6.63 36.17
CA TRP A 401 11.96 6.45 34.78
C TRP A 401 10.44 6.15 34.67
N ALA A 402 9.67 6.36 35.74
CA ALA A 402 8.21 6.23 35.89
C ALA A 402 7.36 7.24 35.10
N THR A 403 7.92 7.89 34.08
CA THR A 403 7.15 8.69 33.11
C THR A 403 6.42 7.83 32.08
N TRP A 404 6.46 6.50 32.19
CA TRP A 404 5.85 5.57 31.25
C TRP A 404 4.79 4.68 31.91
N VAL A 405 3.65 4.49 31.23
CA VAL A 405 2.63 3.52 31.60
C VAL A 405 3.26 2.13 31.56
N LYS A 406 3.09 1.37 32.64
CA LYS A 406 3.62 0.00 32.68
C LYS A 406 2.90 -0.84 31.63
N LEU A 407 3.65 -1.56 30.79
CA LEU A 407 3.06 -2.34 29.69
C LEU A 407 2.04 -3.39 30.15
N ASN A 408 2.17 -3.91 31.38
CA ASN A 408 1.20 -4.85 31.96
C ASN A 408 -0.14 -4.20 32.34
N GLN A 409 -0.25 -2.88 32.28
CA GLN A 409 -1.49 -2.12 32.49
C GLN A 409 -2.18 -1.75 31.16
N LEU A 410 -1.53 -1.99 30.02
CA LEU A 410 -2.07 -1.70 28.70
C LEU A 410 -2.67 -2.97 28.09
N ASN A 411 -3.82 -2.82 27.42
CA ASN A 411 -4.40 -3.92 26.65
C ASN A 411 -3.73 -4.01 25.28
N ARG A 412 -2.59 -4.72 25.23
CA ARG A 412 -1.76 -4.87 24.02
C ARG A 412 -2.43 -5.72 22.92
N SER A 413 -3.54 -6.39 23.24
CA SER A 413 -4.33 -7.16 22.27
C SER A 413 -5.35 -6.32 21.50
N GLU A 414 -5.59 -5.07 21.92
CA GLU A 414 -6.49 -4.17 21.20
C GLU A 414 -5.91 -3.78 19.83
N VAL A 415 -6.77 -3.78 18.82
CA VAL A 415 -6.39 -3.35 17.46
C VAL A 415 -5.94 -1.88 17.40
N THR A 416 -6.39 -1.08 18.36
CA THR A 416 -6.04 0.34 18.55
C THR A 416 -4.78 0.53 19.39
N TYR A 417 -4.12 -0.55 19.84
CA TYR A 417 -2.86 -0.44 20.56
C TYR A 417 -1.74 0.08 19.64
N ARG A 418 -1.05 1.15 20.04
CA ARG A 418 0.13 1.67 19.36
C ARG A 418 1.36 1.23 20.12
N HIS A 419 2.32 0.58 19.50
CA HIS A 419 3.53 0.13 20.18
C HIS A 419 4.39 1.31 20.61
N LEU A 420 5.22 1.11 21.63
CA LEU A 420 6.09 2.15 22.18
C LEU A 420 6.97 2.78 21.08
N SER A 421 7.11 4.11 21.14
CA SER A 421 8.10 4.84 20.36
C SER A 421 8.98 5.76 21.21
N ALA A 422 10.21 6.00 20.77
CA ALA A 422 11.21 6.75 21.55
C ALA A 422 11.10 8.28 21.41
N PHE A 423 10.53 8.78 20.31
CA PHE A 423 10.38 10.21 20.05
C PHE A 423 8.95 10.57 19.59
N PRO A 424 8.28 11.57 20.19
CA PRO A 424 6.89 11.89 19.85
C PRO A 424 6.80 12.58 18.49
N LEU A 425 6.06 11.96 17.59
CA LEU A 425 5.57 12.58 16.37
C LEU A 425 4.08 12.22 16.19
N PRO A 426 3.30 13.05 15.48
CA PRO A 426 1.92 12.70 15.18
C PRO A 426 1.82 11.42 14.34
N ASP A 427 2.74 11.26 13.39
CA ASP A 427 2.93 10.07 12.58
C ASP A 427 4.41 9.67 12.65
N GLU A 428 4.70 8.37 12.70
CA GLU A 428 6.05 7.81 12.61
C GLU A 428 6.65 8.08 11.22
N THR A 429 7.98 8.10 11.11
CA THR A 429 8.68 8.36 9.84
C THR A 429 9.08 7.07 9.12
N HIS A 430 9.09 7.10 7.79
CA HIS A 430 9.73 6.04 7.00
C HIS A 430 11.18 5.74 7.44
N GLY A 431 11.64 4.53 7.09
CA GLY A 431 13.02 4.07 7.20
C GLY A 431 13.78 4.30 5.88
N GLY A 432 15.04 4.72 5.99
CA GLY A 432 15.89 5.07 4.83
C GLY A 432 16.89 3.99 4.42
N GLU A 433 16.84 2.82 5.06
CA GLU A 433 17.66 1.67 4.70
C GLU A 433 17.17 1.00 3.41
N ASP A 434 18.01 0.12 2.88
CA ASP A 434 17.70 -0.69 1.70
C ASP A 434 16.56 -1.67 2.01
N VAL A 435 15.73 -1.96 1.00
CA VAL A 435 14.62 -2.93 1.07
C VAL A 435 14.87 -4.12 0.14
N ALA A 436 14.20 -5.25 0.38
CA ALA A 436 14.34 -6.45 -0.46
C ALA A 436 13.56 -6.33 -1.77
N VAL A 437 14.04 -7.03 -2.81
CA VAL A 437 13.39 -7.26 -4.11
C VAL A 437 13.43 -8.74 -4.45
#